data_AF-A0A2N3U7N5-F1
#
_entry.id   AF-A0A2N3U7N5-F1
#
_cell.length_a   1.000
_cell.length_b   1.000
_cell.length_c   1.000
_cell.angle_alpha   90.00
_cell.angle_beta   90.00
_cell.angle_gamma   90.00
#
_symmetry.space_group_name_H-M   'P 1'
#
loop_
_entity.id
_entity.type
_entity.pdbx_description
1 polymer ?
#
loop_
_entity_poly.entity_id
_entity_poly.type
_entity_poly.pdbx_seq_one_letter_code
_entity_poly.pdbx_strand_id
1 'polypeptide(L)'
;MALKQIITYSLIFFLSLALLGCNKHEIEPDTPQNTSGVYAAGYEENIKGISVAKYWKDGIATALTDGTHGANATSIFVVGNDVYVAGNEATAERKYVAKYWKNGNEINLTAGANMAFIHSIYVKQ
;
A
#
# COMPACT_ATOMS: atom_id res chain seq x y z
N MET A 1 51.25 5.30 -36.41
CA MET A 1 50.10 4.76 -35.65
C MET A 1 50.50 4.81 -34.17
N ALA A 2 50.55 5.96 -33.48
CA ALA A 2 49.51 6.94 -33.20
C ALA A 2 48.23 6.30 -32.64
N LEU A 3 48.13 6.22 -31.31
CA LEU A 3 47.02 6.86 -30.57
C LEU A 3 47.41 7.03 -29.09
N LYS A 4 47.65 8.28 -28.71
CA LYS A 4 47.60 8.80 -27.34
C LYS A 4 46.14 9.11 -27.00
N GLN A 5 45.70 8.79 -25.78
CA GLN A 5 44.66 9.52 -25.05
C GLN A 5 45.13 9.57 -23.58
N ILE A 6 46.01 10.51 -23.18
CA ILE A 6 45.70 11.84 -22.59
C ILE A 6 44.82 11.64 -21.34
N ILE A 7 45.36 11.45 -20.13
CA ILE A 7 45.94 12.45 -19.18
C ILE A 7 45.05 13.69 -18.98
N THR A 8 44.29 13.68 -17.88
CA THR A 8 44.24 14.68 -16.79
C THR A 8 44.29 16.18 -17.14
N TYR A 9 43.17 16.90 -16.93
CA TYR A 9 43.09 18.30 -16.47
C TYR A 9 41.70 18.46 -15.81
N SER A 10 41.53 18.54 -14.49
CA SER A 10 41.87 19.65 -13.55
C SER A 10 41.34 21.01 -14.00
N LEU A 11 40.47 21.60 -13.15
CA LEU A 11 40.14 23.03 -13.06
C LEU A 11 39.92 23.76 -14.40
N ILE A 12 38.67 23.82 -14.85
CA ILE A 12 38.22 24.91 -15.72
C ILE A 12 37.06 25.62 -15.02
N PHE A 13 37.43 26.70 -14.35
CA PHE A 13 36.57 27.81 -13.99
C PHE A 13 36.23 28.54 -15.29
N PHE A 14 35.08 28.24 -15.92
CA PHE A 14 34.48 29.17 -16.87
C PHE A 14 33.33 29.90 -16.18
N LEU A 15 33.66 31.11 -15.74
CA LEU A 15 32.76 32.23 -15.60
C LEU A 15 31.90 32.35 -16.89
N SER A 16 30.62 32.05 -16.81
CA SER A 16 29.64 32.59 -17.76
C SER A 16 28.58 33.33 -16.96
N LEU A 17 28.78 34.66 -16.87
CA LEU A 17 27.76 35.59 -16.42
C LEU A 17 26.47 35.39 -17.24
N ALA A 18 25.36 35.59 -16.53
CA ALA A 18 23.98 35.33 -16.90
C ALA A 18 23.56 35.78 -18.30
N LEU A 19 22.52 35.11 -18.83
CA LEU A 19 21.25 35.76 -19.14
C LEU A 19 20.14 34.71 -19.37
N LEU A 20 18.94 35.08 -18.92
CA LEU A 20 17.61 34.48 -19.14
C LEU A 20 17.23 33.32 -18.20
N GLY A 21 16.51 33.70 -17.15
CA GLY A 21 15.85 32.80 -16.24
C GLY A 21 14.80 31.94 -16.92
N CYS A 22 14.89 30.65 -16.66
CA CYS A 22 13.74 29.80 -16.44
C CYS A 22 13.99 29.12 -15.10
N ASN A 23 13.06 29.25 -14.15
CA ASN A 23 13.09 28.54 -12.87
C ASN A 23 13.08 27.03 -13.16
N LYS A 24 14.26 26.43 -13.27
CA LYS A 24 14.38 24.98 -13.15
C LYS A 24 14.12 24.69 -11.69
N HIS A 25 12.97 24.08 -11.42
CA HIS A 25 12.73 23.44 -10.13
C HIS A 25 13.83 22.40 -9.96
N GLU A 26 14.80 22.69 -9.11
CA GLU A 26 15.80 21.71 -8.69
C GLU A 26 15.02 20.62 -7.96
N ILE A 27 15.04 19.40 -8.50
CA ILE A 27 14.48 18.25 -7.80
C ILE A 27 15.57 17.86 -6.80
N GLU A 28 15.39 18.27 -5.54
CA GLU A 28 16.15 17.68 -4.44
C GLU A 28 15.93 16.15 -4.47
N PRO A 29 16.97 15.34 -4.22
CA PRO A 29 16.80 13.89 -4.15
C PRO A 29 15.74 13.59 -3.07
N ASP A 30 14.68 12.87 -3.44
CA ASP A 30 13.58 12.49 -2.55
C ASP A 30 14.16 11.96 -1.23
N THR A 31 14.08 12.79 -0.20
CA THR A 31 14.21 12.33 1.19
C THR A 31 13.11 11.30 1.42
N PRO A 32 13.33 10.25 2.24
CA PRO A 32 12.34 9.19 2.45
C PRO A 32 10.98 9.80 2.76
N GLN A 33 10.06 9.68 1.80
CA GLN A 33 8.75 10.28 1.88
C GLN A 33 8.07 9.79 3.16
N ASN A 34 7.78 10.75 4.03
CA ASN A 34 7.06 10.66 5.28
C ASN A 34 6.14 9.43 5.33
N THR A 35 6.45 8.45 6.20
CA THR A 35 5.67 7.22 6.41
C THR A 35 4.34 7.45 7.14
N SER A 36 3.94 8.71 7.27
CA SER A 36 2.69 9.15 7.88
C SER A 36 1.55 9.04 6.86
N GLY A 37 0.60 8.17 7.12
CA GLY A 37 -0.65 8.06 6.35
C GLY A 37 -1.76 7.53 7.24
N VAL A 38 -3.00 7.91 6.95
CA VAL A 38 -4.16 7.38 7.67
C VAL A 38 -4.63 6.11 6.99
N TYR A 39 -4.71 5.04 7.77
CA TYR A 39 -5.26 3.77 7.35
C TYR A 39 -6.65 3.58 7.93
N ALA A 40 -7.60 3.20 7.07
CA ALA A 40 -8.95 2.84 7.47
C ALA A 40 -9.30 1.47 6.89
N ALA A 41 -10.11 0.70 7.60
CA ALA A 41 -10.64 -0.59 7.15
C ALA A 41 -12.16 -0.57 7.20
N GLY A 42 -12.77 -1.32 6.29
CA GLY A 42 -14.23 -1.38 6.14
C GLY A 42 -14.64 -2.15 4.90
N TYR A 43 -15.73 -1.73 4.28
CA TYR A 43 -16.21 -2.31 3.04
C TYR A 43 -16.81 -1.24 2.13
N GLU A 44 -16.92 -1.56 0.85
CA GLU A 44 -17.67 -0.79 -0.14
C GLU A 44 -18.55 -1.77 -0.92
N GLU A 45 -19.82 -1.43 -1.13
CA GLU A 45 -20.72 -2.25 -1.93
C GLU A 45 -20.38 -2.14 -3.41
N ASN A 46 -20.24 -3.28 -4.09
CA ASN A 46 -20.12 -3.30 -5.55
C ASN A 46 -21.48 -3.09 -6.23
N ILE A 47 -21.49 -3.06 -7.57
CA ILE A 47 -22.72 -2.84 -8.37
C ILE A 47 -23.84 -3.88 -8.13
N LYS A 48 -23.52 -5.02 -7.49
CA LYS A 48 -24.47 -6.08 -7.14
C LYS A 48 -24.99 -5.96 -5.71
N GLY A 49 -24.61 -4.91 -4.97
CA GLY A 49 -24.92 -4.76 -3.54
C GLY A 49 -24.13 -5.72 -2.64
N ILE A 50 -23.02 -6.28 -3.14
CA ILE A 50 -22.17 -7.17 -2.34
C ILE A 50 -21.08 -6.31 -1.69
N SER A 51 -21.00 -6.34 -0.36
CA SER A 51 -19.92 -5.70 0.41
C SER A 51 -18.58 -6.32 0.04
N VAL A 52 -17.66 -5.51 -0.47
CA VAL A 52 -16.27 -5.89 -0.76
C VAL A 52 -15.41 -5.36 0.39
N ALA A 53 -14.71 -6.25 1.10
CA ALA A 53 -13.77 -5.82 2.14
C ALA A 53 -12.64 -5.01 1.51
N LYS A 54 -12.35 -3.84 2.07
CA LYS A 54 -11.28 -2.95 1.61
C LYS A 54 -10.55 -2.33 2.79
N TYR A 55 -9.32 -1.88 2.53
CA TYR A 55 -8.71 -0.84 3.32
C TYR A 55 -8.38 0.36 2.44
N TRP A 56 -8.26 1.54 3.06
CA TRP A 56 -7.87 2.78 2.40
C TRP A 56 -6.62 3.31 3.07
N LYS A 57 -5.67 3.77 2.25
CA LYS A 57 -4.55 4.60 2.68
C LYS A 57 -4.71 5.97 2.03
N ASP A 58 -4.95 6.99 2.83
CA ASP A 58 -5.10 8.38 2.36
C ASP A 58 -6.13 8.51 1.20
N GLY A 59 -7.25 7.80 1.35
CA GLY A 59 -8.34 7.76 0.36
C GLY A 59 -8.17 6.77 -0.79
N ILE A 60 -6.98 6.17 -0.95
CA ILE A 60 -6.73 5.17 -2.00
C ILE A 60 -7.15 3.79 -1.50
N ALA A 61 -8.16 3.22 -2.14
CA ALA A 61 -8.74 1.92 -1.78
C ALA A 61 -7.87 0.75 -2.28
N THR A 62 -7.71 -0.27 -1.45
CA THR A 62 -7.20 -1.59 -1.80
C THR A 62 -8.28 -2.62 -1.50
N ALA A 63 -8.71 -3.36 -2.52
CA ALA A 63 -9.65 -4.46 -2.34
C ALA A 63 -8.95 -5.67 -1.70
N LEU A 64 -9.60 -6.29 -0.73
CA LEU A 64 -9.13 -7.47 -0.02
C LEU A 64 -9.85 -8.75 -0.47
N THR A 65 -10.99 -8.59 -1.15
CA THR A 65 -11.84 -9.67 -1.65
C THR A 65 -12.25 -9.36 -3.08
N ASP A 66 -12.65 -10.39 -3.84
CA ASP A 66 -13.03 -10.27 -5.24
C ASP A 66 -14.48 -9.74 -5.44
N GLY A 67 -15.23 -9.60 -4.34
CA GLY A 67 -16.62 -9.14 -4.35
C GLY A 67 -17.62 -10.17 -4.86
N THR A 68 -17.24 -11.46 -4.89
CA THR A 68 -18.17 -12.57 -5.18
C THR A 68 -19.04 -12.90 -3.97
N HIS A 69 -18.53 -12.71 -2.75
CA HIS A 69 -19.23 -12.93 -1.50
C HIS A 69 -19.12 -11.71 -0.59
N GLY A 70 -20.11 -11.55 0.31
CA GLY A 70 -20.14 -10.40 1.23
C GLY A 70 -19.01 -10.50 2.24
N ALA A 71 -18.19 -9.44 2.33
CA ALA A 71 -17.04 -9.37 3.21
C ALA A 71 -16.93 -8.01 3.91
N ASN A 72 -16.34 -8.03 5.11
CA ASN A 72 -16.10 -6.86 5.94
C ASN A 72 -14.68 -6.88 6.49
N ALA A 73 -13.94 -5.78 6.36
CA ALA A 73 -12.75 -5.55 7.17
C ALA A 73 -13.12 -4.79 8.45
N THR A 74 -12.72 -5.31 9.61
CA THR A 74 -13.14 -4.83 10.93
C THR A 74 -12.06 -4.08 11.69
N SER A 75 -10.78 -4.35 11.38
CA SER A 75 -9.66 -3.73 12.07
C SER A 75 -8.42 -3.75 11.20
N ILE A 76 -7.55 -2.77 11.39
CA ILE A 76 -6.29 -2.62 10.66
C ILE A 76 -5.16 -2.30 11.63
N PHE A 77 -4.00 -2.92 11.42
CA PHE A 77 -2.77 -2.68 12.16
C PHE A 77 -1.61 -2.57 11.17
N VAL A 78 -0.80 -1.53 11.31
CA VAL A 78 0.35 -1.25 10.44
C VAL A 78 1.61 -1.27 11.27
N VAL A 79 2.61 -2.04 10.84
CA VAL A 79 3.93 -2.11 11.48
C VAL A 79 5.02 -2.20 10.43
N GLY A 80 5.96 -1.26 10.47
CA GLY A 80 6.95 -1.08 9.41
C GLY A 80 6.25 -0.89 8.07
N ASN A 81 6.53 -1.78 7.12
CA ASN A 81 5.92 -1.77 5.78
C ASN A 81 4.71 -2.71 5.65
N ASP A 82 4.41 -3.49 6.68
CA ASP A 82 3.35 -4.49 6.63
C ASP A 82 2.01 -3.91 7.13
N VAL A 83 0.96 -4.18 6.35
CA VAL A 83 -0.43 -3.86 6.67
C VAL A 83 -1.16 -5.16 6.95
N TYR A 84 -1.71 -5.26 8.16
CA TYR A 84 -2.53 -6.38 8.62
C TYR A 84 -3.97 -5.91 8.76
N VAL A 85 -4.89 -6.58 8.08
CA VAL A 85 -6.32 -6.24 8.15
C VAL A 85 -7.07 -7.47 8.64
N ALA A 86 -7.85 -7.36 9.70
CA ALA A 86 -8.76 -8.42 10.12
C ALA A 86 -10.14 -8.23 9.53
N GLY A 87 -10.84 -9.33 9.29
CA GLY A 87 -12.23 -9.28 8.85
C GLY A 87 -12.82 -10.65 8.57
N ASN A 88 -13.95 -10.66 7.90
CA ASN A 88 -14.68 -11.87 7.57
C ASN A 88 -15.24 -11.80 6.16
N GLU A 89 -15.42 -12.97 5.55
CA GLU A 89 -16.05 -13.11 4.23
C GLU A 89 -17.01 -14.31 4.26
N ALA A 90 -18.17 -14.14 3.65
CA ALA A 90 -19.14 -15.20 3.51
C ALA A 90 -18.67 -16.27 2.50
N THR A 91 -19.02 -17.53 2.73
CA THR A 91 -18.89 -18.61 1.73
C THR A 91 -20.15 -18.68 0.85
N ALA A 92 -20.12 -19.56 -0.15
CA ALA A 92 -21.29 -19.90 -0.96
C ALA A 92 -22.48 -20.38 -0.11
N GLU A 93 -22.21 -21.06 1.01
CA GLU A 93 -23.21 -21.53 1.98
C GLU A 93 -23.63 -20.47 3.01
N ARG A 94 -23.25 -19.20 2.80
CA ARG A 94 -23.54 -18.05 3.68
C ARG A 94 -22.98 -18.20 5.10
N LYS A 95 -21.88 -18.91 5.26
CA LYS A 95 -21.12 -18.95 6.51
C LYS A 95 -20.00 -17.92 6.46
N TYR A 96 -19.80 -17.16 7.53
CA TYR A 96 -18.66 -16.27 7.61
C TYR A 96 -17.40 -17.03 8.02
N VAL A 97 -16.34 -16.88 7.24
CA VAL A 97 -14.98 -17.31 7.56
C VAL A 97 -14.25 -16.12 8.16
N ALA A 98 -13.66 -16.29 9.35
CA ALA A 98 -12.78 -15.28 9.92
C ALA A 98 -11.42 -15.33 9.22
N LYS A 99 -10.91 -14.18 8.83
CA LYS A 99 -9.68 -14.03 8.05
C LYS A 99 -8.85 -12.85 8.54
N TYR A 100 -7.60 -12.82 8.12
CA TYR A 100 -6.86 -11.57 8.03
C TYR A 100 -6.14 -11.50 6.69
N TRP A 101 -5.85 -10.28 6.23
CA TRP A 101 -5.05 -10.02 5.05
C TRP A 101 -3.74 -9.39 5.46
N LYS A 102 -2.63 -9.93 4.95
CA LYS A 102 -1.29 -9.32 5.07
C LYS A 102 -0.89 -8.79 3.71
N ASN A 103 -0.79 -7.45 3.60
CA ASN A 103 -0.46 -6.77 2.34
C ASN A 103 -1.37 -7.22 1.19
N GLY A 104 -2.67 -7.34 1.44
CA GLY A 104 -3.67 -7.80 0.48
C GLY A 104 -3.77 -9.32 0.30
N ASN A 105 -2.81 -10.10 0.78
CA ASN A 105 -2.86 -11.57 0.68
C ASN A 105 -3.71 -12.14 1.81
N GLU A 106 -4.69 -12.98 1.46
CA GLU A 106 -5.61 -13.63 2.39
C GLU A 106 -4.94 -14.73 3.24
N ILE A 107 -5.30 -14.78 4.52
CA ILE A 107 -5.04 -15.89 5.43
C ILE A 107 -6.33 -16.23 6.20
N ASN A 108 -6.79 -17.47 6.07
CA ASN A 108 -7.95 -17.98 6.79
C ASN A 108 -7.59 -18.36 8.24
N LEU A 109 -8.39 -17.88 9.19
CA LEU A 109 -8.26 -18.25 10.61
C LEU A 109 -9.14 -19.45 10.98
N THR A 110 -10.16 -19.76 10.18
CA THR A 110 -11.04 -20.92 10.36
C THR A 110 -11.26 -21.66 9.05
N ALA A 111 -11.63 -22.94 9.15
CA ALA A 111 -11.93 -23.80 7.99
C ALA A 111 -13.32 -23.56 7.38
N GLY A 112 -14.09 -22.56 7.85
CA GLY A 112 -15.45 -22.29 7.37
C GLY A 112 -16.53 -23.30 7.77
N ALA A 113 -16.22 -24.27 8.65
CA ALA A 113 -17.21 -25.24 9.12
C ALA A 113 -18.36 -24.60 9.92
N ASN A 114 -18.05 -23.57 10.72
CA ASN A 114 -18.97 -22.78 11.54
C ASN A 114 -18.84 -21.28 11.19
N MET A 115 -19.85 -20.49 11.56
CA MET A 115 -19.75 -19.04 11.48
C MET A 115 -18.66 -18.52 12.42
N ALA A 116 -17.73 -17.76 11.88
CA ALA A 116 -16.65 -17.15 12.62
C ALA A 116 -16.50 -15.68 12.24
N PHE A 117 -16.33 -14.84 13.26
CA PHE A 117 -16.11 -13.41 13.12
C PHE A 117 -14.87 -13.03 13.92
N ILE A 118 -14.09 -12.10 13.37
CA ILE A 118 -13.01 -11.41 14.06
C ILE A 118 -13.39 -9.93 14.14
N HIS A 119 -13.02 -9.29 15.23
CA HIS A 119 -13.34 -7.88 15.47
C HIS A 119 -12.10 -7.00 15.48
N SER A 120 -10.99 -7.48 16.03
CA SER A 120 -9.75 -6.72 16.16
C SER A 120 -8.53 -7.53 15.75
N ILE A 121 -7.47 -6.82 15.37
CA ILE A 121 -6.13 -7.38 15.19
C ILE A 121 -5.10 -6.53 15.93
N TYR A 122 -4.11 -7.20 16.51
CA TYR A 122 -2.93 -6.59 17.09
C TYR A 122 -1.72 -7.41 16.65
N VAL A 123 -0.64 -6.73 16.27
CA VAL A 123 0.62 -7.38 15.93
C VAL A 123 1.67 -6.91 16.91
N LYS A 124 2.30 -7.86 17.60
CA LYS A 124 3.39 -7.58 18.52
C LYS A 124 4.63 -7.14 17.74
N GLN A 125 5.27 -6.08 18.22
CA GLN A 125 6.57 -5.57 17.73
C GLN A 125 7.72 -6.24 18.47
#